data_AF-A0A6N7ITK6-F1
#
_entry.id   AF-A0A6N7ITK6-F1
#
_cell.length_a   1.000
_cell.length_b   1.000
_cell.length_c   1.000
_cell.angle_alpha   90.00
_cell.angle_beta   90.00
_cell.angle_gamma   90.00
#
_symmetry.space_group_name_H-M   'P 1'
#
loop_
_entity.id
_entity.type
_entity.pdbx_description
1 polymer ?
#
loop_
_entity_poly.entity_id
_entity_poly.type
_entity_poly.pdbx_seq_one_letter_code
_entity_poly.pdbx_strand_id
1 'polypeptide(L)' 'MPQAQLVFDRFYVMKIINEAVDKVHRNDARQNETLKKTRYIWLKNPQNLTAKQCKKLEPEK' A
#
# COMPACT_ATOMS: atom_id res chain seq x y z
N MET A 1 -16.38 13.01 -32.36
CA MET A 1 -15.77 12.98 -31.01
C MET A 1 -14.95 11.71 -30.93
N PRO A 2 -13.61 11.78 -31.03
CA PRO A 2 -12.79 10.58 -31.02
C PRO A 2 -12.87 9.98 -29.62
N GLN A 3 -13.21 8.70 -29.56
CA GLN A 3 -13.29 7.96 -28.30
C GLN A 3 -11.93 8.01 -27.61
N ALA A 4 -11.85 8.65 -26.45
CA ALA A 4 -10.65 8.63 -25.63
C ALA A 4 -10.34 7.17 -25.27
N GLN A 5 -9.33 6.59 -25.91
CA GLN A 5 -8.80 5.29 -25.54
C GLN A 5 -8.25 5.42 -24.13
N LEU A 6 -8.80 4.63 -23.21
CA LEU A 6 -8.30 4.52 -21.85
C LEU A 6 -6.90 3.87 -21.92
N VAL A 7 -5.86 4.69 -21.88
CA VAL A 7 -4.48 4.21 -21.85
C VAL A 7 -4.17 3.76 -20.43
N PHE A 8 -4.08 2.45 -20.24
CA PHE A 8 -3.62 1.86 -18.98
C PHE A 8 -2.10 1.94 -18.92
N ASP A 9 -1.56 3.05 -18.44
CA ASP A 9 -0.14 3.17 -18.15
C ASP A 9 0.23 2.52 -16.81
N ARG A 10 1.54 2.30 -16.60
CA ARG A 10 2.07 1.70 -15.37
C ARG A 10 1.69 2.48 -14.11
N PHE A 11 1.58 3.80 -14.18
CA PHE A 11 1.24 4.64 -13.04
C PHE A 11 -0.24 4.52 -12.68
N TYR A 12 -1.12 4.41 -13.67
CA TYR A 12 -2.54 4.18 -13.47
C TYR A 12 -2.78 2.84 -12.78
N VAL A 13 -2.11 1.77 -13.22
CA VAL A 13 -2.18 0.45 -12.58
C VAL A 13 -1.65 0.53 -11.13
N MET A 14 -0.52 1.19 -10.92
CA MET A 14 0.06 1.35 -9.57
C MET A 14 -0.84 2.17 -8.64
N LYS A 15 -1.53 3.19 -9.17
CA LYS A 15 -2.51 3.97 -8.39
C LYS A 15 -3.65 3.08 -7.91
N ILE A 16 -4.26 2.28 -8.79
CA ILE A 16 -5.36 1.37 -8.42
C ILE A 16 -4.91 0.37 -7.35
N ILE A 17 -3.74 -0.24 -7.54
CA ILE A 17 -3.19 -1.21 -6.58
C ILE A 17 -2.95 -0.55 -5.22
N ASN A 18 -2.30 0.63 -5.20
CA ASN A 18 -2.03 1.37 -3.97
C ASN A 18 -3.33 1.75 -3.24
N GLU A 19 -4.36 2.18 -3.97
CA GLU A 19 -5.67 2.48 -3.39
C GLU A 19 -6.36 1.24 -2.80
N ALA A 20 -6.27 0.10 -3.47
CA ALA A 20 -6.82 -1.16 -2.97
C ALA A 20 -6.13 -1.61 -1.68
N VAL A 21 -4.79 -1.60 -1.67
CA VAL A 21 -3.98 -1.94 -0.49
C VAL A 21 -4.30 -1.01 0.68
N ASP A 22 -4.39 0.30 0.41
CA ASP A 22 -4.68 1.29 1.44
C ASP A 22 -6.08 1.16 2.04
N LYS A 23 -7.08 0.77 1.24
CA LYS A 23 -8.45 0.51 1.73
C LYS A 23 -8.48 -0.66 2.71
N VAL A 24 -7.84 -1.77 2.36
CA VAL A 24 -7.75 -2.96 3.23
C VAL A 24 -6.99 -2.60 4.51
N HIS A 25 -5.83 -1.94 4.39
CA HIS A 25 -5.04 -1.51 5.55
C HIS A 25 -5.84 -0.61 6.50
N ARG A 26 -6.57 0.38 5.98
CA ARG A 26 -7.41 1.27 6.81
C ARG A 26 -8.52 0.52 7.52
N ASN A 27 -9.10 -0.50 6.90
CA ASN A 27 -10.09 -1.35 7.55
C ASN A 27 -9.45 -2.15 8.69
N ASP A 28 -8.32 -2.81 8.42
CA ASP A 28 -7.67 -3.68 9.40
C ASP A 28 -7.05 -2.89 10.54
N ALA A 29 -6.50 -1.70 10.29
CA ALA A 29 -5.92 -0.83 11.31
C ALA A 29 -6.95 -0.26 12.31
N ARG A 30 -8.25 -0.32 12.00
CA ARG A 30 -9.31 -0.01 12.97
C ARG A 30 -9.45 -1.10 14.03
N GLN A 31 -9.18 -2.35 13.64
CA GLN A 31 -9.33 -3.51 14.51
C GLN A 31 -8.00 -3.90 15.15
N ASN A 32 -6.88 -3.65 14.46
CA ASN A 32 -5.54 -4.04 14.87
C ASN A 32 -4.70 -2.80 15.20
N GLU A 33 -4.47 -2.59 16.49
CA GLU A 33 -3.65 -1.49 16.98
C GLU A 33 -2.18 -1.57 16.50
N THR A 34 -1.69 -2.79 16.27
CA THR A 34 -0.35 -3.07 15.71
C THR A 34 -0.14 -2.48 14.31
N LEU A 35 -1.22 -2.37 13.52
CA LEU A 35 -1.19 -1.79 12.18
C LEU A 35 -1.28 -0.26 12.19
N LYS A 36 -1.57 0.39 13.32
CA LYS A 36 -1.59 1.85 13.41
C LYS A 36 -0.21 2.41 13.05
N LYS A 37 -0.20 3.54 12.34
CA LYS A 37 1.01 4.24 11.89
C LYS A 37 1.90 3.42 10.92
N THR A 38 1.42 2.31 10.35
CA THR A 38 2.18 1.52 9.35
C THR A 38 1.78 1.77 7.90
N ARG A 39 0.75 2.59 7.63
CA ARG A 39 0.18 2.86 6.29
C ARG A 39 1.21 2.97 5.16
N TYR A 40 2.18 3.89 5.30
CA TYR A 40 3.16 4.17 4.24
C TYR A 40 4.20 3.05 4.05
N ILE A 41 4.29 2.10 4.97
CA ILE A 41 5.17 0.93 4.83
C ILE A 41 4.58 -0.02 3.76
N TRP A 42 3.25 -0.17 3.74
CA TRP A 42 2.53 -1.02 2.78
C TRP A 42 2.46 -0.46 1.35
N LEU A 43 2.71 0.84 1.19
CA LEU A 43 2.71 1.53 -0.11
C LEU A 43 4.11 1.63 -0.74
N LYS A 44 5.13 1.10 -0.07
CA LYS A 44 6.52 1.11 -0.55
C LYS A 44 6.88 -0.25 -1.14
N ASN A 45 7.77 -0.22 -2.13
CA ASN A 45 8.42 -1.44 -2.58
C ASN A 45 9.26 -2.04 -1.43
N PRO A 46 9.25 -3.36 -1.21
CA PRO A 46 9.99 -4.02 -0.13
C PRO A 46 11.48 -3.67 -0.12
N GLN A 47 12.10 -3.56 -1.30
CA GLN A 47 13.50 -3.17 -1.48
C GLN A 47 13.83 -1.74 -1.02
N ASN A 48 12.82 -0.87 -0.89
CA ASN A 48 12.97 0.52 -0.46
C ASN A 48 12.60 0.72 1.02
N LEU A 49 12.37 -0.37 1.76
CA LEU A 49 12.08 -0.32 3.18
C LEU A 49 13.38 -0.16 3.98
N THR A 50 13.34 0.70 5.00
CA THR A 50 14.46 0.81 5.95
C THR A 50 14.43 -0.37 6.92
N ALA A 51 15.57 -0.70 7.54
CA ALA A 51 15.64 -1.75 8.55
C ALA A 51 14.62 -1.59 9.69
N LYS A 52 14.31 -0.35 10.09
CA LYS A 52 13.28 -0.04 11.10
C LYS A 52 11.86 -0.37 10.60
N GLN A 53 11.60 -0.15 9.32
CA GLN A 53 10.31 -0.46 8.69
C GLN A 53 10.12 -1.96 8.50
N CYS A 54 11.15 -2.69 8.09
CA CYS A 54 11.12 -4.16 8.00
C CYS A 54 10.80 -4.80 9.34
N LYS A 55 11.52 -4.41 10.41
CA LYS A 55 11.26 -4.88 11.77
C LYS A 55 9.85 -4.61 12.28
N LYS A 56 9.19 -3.57 11.76
CA LYS A 56 7.81 -3.22 12.15
C LYS A 56 6.76 -4.12 11.49
N LEU A 57 7.11 -4.76 10.37
CA LEU A 57 6.26 -5.74 9.67
C LEU A 57 6.49 -7.17 10.13
N GLU A 58 7.61 -7.45 10.80
CA GLU A 58 7.87 -8.77 11.37
C GLU A 58 6.82 -9.05 12.47
N PRO A 59 6.09 -10.17 12.39
CA PRO A 59 5.19 -10.56 13.47
C PRO A 59 6.01 -10.81 14.74
N GLU A 60 5.51 -10.36 15.89
CA GLU A 60 6.06 -10.78 17.17
C GLU A 60 5.88 -12.30 17.30
N LYS A 61 6.97 -12.98 17.67
CA LYS A 61 7.04 -14.45 17.80
C LYS A 61 6.19 -14.96 18.95
#